data_AF-A0A7C4DK75-F1
#
_entry.id   AF-A0A7C4DK75-F1
#
_cell.length_a   1.000
_cell.length_b   1.000
_cell.length_c   1.000
_cell.angle_alpha   90.00
_cell.angle_beta   90.00
_cell.angle_gamma   90.00
#
_symmetry.space_group_name_H-M   'P 1'
#
loop_
_entity.id
_entity.type
_entity.pdbx_description
1 polymer ?
#
loop_
_entity_poly.entity_id
_entity_poly.type
_entity_poly.pdbx_seq_one_letter_code
_entity_poly.pdbx_strand_id
1 'polypeptide(L)'
;MRLSTYHHRRGDRVAFVRGENDWARARRWDRIYVASLFTWELPRTADTIEFYRQSVHDPKDIFVGGTAVTLLPDYIRQRCPGCTIIEGPLDRPGRLGPDSPAIASLVPDYSILKRVDWEYYPREAFFVRITKGCIRSCPFCAVPKLEKEFGLLSPLRQQVSEAREAHGAKQHLVVMDNNILAVEGIEDIIRDIRELGFGRGAKRNGRERTVDFNQGLDARLIAAKPELAKLLATICVSPIRLAFDFIGIRPAYEKAIRLLVEQGFNEFTNYMLFNFNDTPRDLYDRLMINAKLNKELGIRITGFPMRFIPMDDVSRRHVAPAWQWRYLRGIQCILLATRGLVSPNPEFIKHAFGETYDEFLEILSMPDRYIIYRDHYGKDGARDWKRKYRKLAPDQRTELFNILRDLNSAPRERPDRIRQLKRPFTSLIDHYYPGGQTAPKTPEEDTLAQQGVSVGYDSGPG
;
A
#
# COMPACT_ATOMS: atom_id res chain seq x y z
N MET A 1 -11.09 3.00 15.78
CA MET A 1 -11.88 4.25 15.91
C MET A 1 -13.34 3.98 16.21
N ARG A 2 -14.14 3.40 15.29
CA ARG A 2 -15.59 3.17 15.53
C ARG A 2 -15.91 2.25 16.72
N LEU A 3 -15.06 1.25 16.97
CA LEU A 3 -15.12 0.43 18.20
C LEU A 3 -14.96 1.29 19.47
N SER A 4 -14.08 2.30 19.45
CA SER A 4 -13.92 3.23 20.58
C SER A 4 -15.18 4.05 20.81
N THR A 5 -15.81 4.55 19.74
CA THR A 5 -17.10 5.25 19.83
C THR A 5 -18.17 4.38 20.48
N TYR A 6 -18.27 3.11 20.06
CA TYR A 6 -19.21 2.15 20.64
C TYR A 6 -18.99 1.98 22.15
N HIS A 7 -17.75 1.75 22.56
CA HIS A 7 -17.40 1.54 23.96
C HIS A 7 -17.56 2.80 24.83
N HIS A 8 -17.13 3.97 24.35
CA HIS A 8 -17.34 5.23 25.07
C HIS A 8 -18.84 5.53 25.28
N ARG A 9 -19.70 5.24 24.30
CA ARG A 9 -21.17 5.40 24.45
C ARG A 9 -21.78 4.49 25.53
N ARG A 10 -21.08 3.42 25.91
CA ARG A 10 -21.48 2.50 26.98
C ARG A 10 -20.87 2.86 28.34
N GLY A 11 -20.02 3.88 28.40
CA GLY A 11 -19.27 4.24 29.59
C GLY A 11 -18.00 3.42 29.81
N ASP A 12 -17.59 2.62 28.83
CA ASP A 12 -16.42 1.76 28.94
C ASP A 12 -15.11 2.58 28.84
N ARG A 13 -14.06 2.12 29.53
CA ARG A 13 -12.71 2.69 29.41
C ARG A 13 -11.99 2.07 28.22
N VAL A 14 -11.62 2.90 27.24
CA VAL A 14 -10.93 2.44 26.04
C VAL A 14 -9.44 2.80 26.12
N ALA A 15 -8.56 1.87 25.74
CA ALA A 15 -7.16 2.15 25.44
C ALA A 15 -6.86 1.77 23.99
N PHE A 16 -5.92 2.47 23.36
CA PHE A 16 -5.44 2.17 22.01
C PHE A 16 -3.91 2.04 22.05
N VAL A 17 -3.41 0.89 21.58
CA VAL A 17 -1.98 0.59 21.45
C VAL A 17 -1.69 0.02 20.07
N ARG A 18 -0.43 0.09 19.64
CA ARG A 18 0.02 -0.48 18.37
C ARG A 18 0.92 -1.69 18.65
N GLY A 19 0.51 -2.86 18.16
CA GLY A 19 1.26 -4.10 18.37
C GLY A 19 1.37 -4.47 19.85
N GLU A 20 2.52 -5.05 20.22
CA GLU A 20 2.85 -5.46 21.57
C GLU A 20 3.24 -4.26 22.44
N ASN A 21 2.69 -4.20 23.65
CA ASN A 21 2.87 -3.11 24.59
C ASN A 21 2.81 -3.63 26.03
N ASP A 22 3.90 -3.50 26.78
CA ASP A 22 4.02 -4.05 28.14
C ASP A 22 3.04 -3.43 29.14
N TRP A 23 2.78 -2.12 29.02
CA TRP A 23 1.80 -1.44 29.88
C TRP A 23 0.39 -2.03 29.71
N ALA A 24 0.00 -2.31 28.47
CA ALA A 24 -1.29 -2.93 28.18
C ALA A 24 -1.31 -4.39 28.64
N ARG A 25 -0.24 -5.15 28.42
CA ARG A 25 -0.13 -6.56 28.84
C ARG A 25 -0.16 -6.75 30.36
N ALA A 26 0.43 -5.82 31.12
CA ALA A 26 0.47 -5.90 32.57
C ALA A 26 -0.90 -5.64 33.26
N ARG A 27 -1.96 -5.37 32.49
CA ARG A 27 -3.31 -5.07 33.00
C ARG A 27 -4.29 -6.19 32.66
N ARG A 28 -5.42 -6.20 33.38
CA ARG A 28 -6.57 -7.04 33.05
C ARG A 28 -7.58 -6.22 32.25
N TRP A 29 -8.07 -6.79 31.16
CA TRP A 29 -9.05 -6.18 30.25
C TRP A 29 -10.28 -7.08 30.16
N ASP A 30 -11.46 -6.48 30.16
CA ASP A 30 -12.72 -7.19 29.92
C ASP A 30 -12.84 -7.65 28.46
N ARG A 31 -12.27 -6.87 27.53
CA ARG A 31 -12.21 -7.18 26.10
C ARG A 31 -10.97 -6.60 25.46
N ILE A 32 -10.36 -7.35 24.53
CA ILE A 32 -9.29 -6.88 23.67
C ILE A 32 -9.74 -7.01 22.22
N TYR A 33 -9.57 -5.96 21.40
CA TYR A 33 -9.83 -6.01 19.97
C TYR A 33 -8.53 -5.95 19.19
N VAL A 34 -8.30 -6.96 18.34
CA VAL A 34 -7.15 -7.04 17.45
C VAL A 34 -7.65 -6.85 16.02
N ALA A 35 -7.24 -5.75 15.38
CA ALA A 35 -7.57 -5.44 14.00
C ALA A 35 -6.42 -5.86 13.06
N SER A 36 -6.74 -6.69 12.08
CA SER A 36 -5.81 -7.19 11.06
C SER A 36 -6.06 -6.52 9.71
N LEU A 37 -5.00 -6.26 8.94
CA LEU A 37 -5.10 -5.60 7.63
C LEU A 37 -4.65 -6.50 6.48
N PHE A 38 -3.40 -6.96 6.49
CA PHE A 38 -2.85 -7.79 5.42
C PHE A 38 -2.58 -9.22 5.86
N THR A 39 -2.79 -10.21 4.98
CA THR A 39 -2.61 -11.64 5.29
C THR A 39 -1.17 -12.01 5.63
N TRP A 40 -0.20 -11.35 5.01
CA TRP A 40 1.21 -11.49 5.37
C TRP A 40 1.60 -10.91 6.73
N GLU A 41 0.69 -10.20 7.40
CA GLU A 41 0.88 -9.75 8.78
C GLU A 41 0.20 -10.68 9.79
N LEU A 42 -0.51 -11.73 9.35
CA LEU A 42 -1.16 -12.68 10.25
C LEU A 42 -0.19 -13.40 11.20
N PRO A 43 1.05 -13.76 10.82
CA PRO A 43 2.02 -14.29 11.79
C PRO A 43 2.24 -13.32 12.96
N ARG A 44 2.56 -12.05 12.66
CA ARG A 44 2.72 -10.99 13.66
C ARG A 44 1.44 -10.74 14.46
N THR A 45 0.28 -10.85 13.81
CA THR A 45 -1.03 -10.72 14.47
C THR A 45 -1.24 -11.83 15.49
N ALA A 46 -0.89 -13.07 15.16
CA ALA A 46 -0.95 -14.21 16.07
C ALA A 46 0.01 -14.04 17.25
N ASP A 47 1.25 -13.61 16.99
CA ASP A 47 2.23 -13.34 18.06
C ASP A 47 1.72 -12.24 19.02
N THR A 48 1.09 -11.19 18.46
CA THR A 48 0.47 -10.12 19.26
C THR A 48 -0.71 -10.64 20.10
N ILE A 49 -1.55 -11.54 19.56
CA ILE A 49 -2.65 -12.14 20.32
C ILE A 49 -2.10 -12.96 21.49
N GLU A 50 -1.07 -13.78 21.25
CA GLU A 50 -0.44 -14.59 22.28
C GLU A 50 0.20 -13.72 23.38
N PHE A 51 0.87 -12.63 22.99
CA PHE A 51 1.42 -11.64 23.92
C PHE A 51 0.37 -11.11 24.91
N TYR A 52 -0.86 -10.88 24.45
CA TYR A 52 -1.97 -10.40 25.30
C TYR A 52 -2.83 -11.50 25.90
N ARG A 53 -2.57 -12.78 25.63
CA ARG A 53 -3.46 -13.91 26.02
C ARG A 53 -3.78 -13.95 27.51
N GLN A 54 -2.81 -13.63 28.35
CA GLN A 54 -2.97 -13.61 29.81
C GLN A 54 -3.54 -12.29 30.35
N SER A 55 -3.88 -11.33 29.48
CA SER A 55 -4.37 -10.00 29.87
C SER A 55 -5.89 -9.94 29.94
N VAL A 56 -6.59 -11.03 29.63
CA VAL A 56 -8.05 -11.19 29.73
C VAL A 56 -8.41 -12.33 30.69
N HIS A 57 -9.68 -12.43 31.07
CA HIS A 57 -10.17 -13.53 31.91
C HIS A 57 -10.27 -14.85 31.13
N ASP A 58 -10.82 -14.79 29.92
CA ASP A 58 -10.98 -15.93 29.02
C ASP A 58 -10.48 -15.55 27.62
N PRO A 59 -9.73 -16.41 26.90
CA PRO A 59 -9.31 -16.14 25.53
C PRO A 59 -10.43 -15.66 24.59
N LYS A 60 -11.69 -16.05 24.84
CA LYS A 60 -12.84 -15.58 24.05
C LYS A 60 -13.06 -14.07 24.12
N ASP A 61 -12.53 -13.41 25.14
CA ASP A 61 -12.62 -11.96 25.32
C ASP A 61 -11.62 -11.21 24.42
N ILE A 62 -10.77 -11.94 23.69
CA ILE A 62 -9.95 -11.41 22.60
C ILE A 62 -10.74 -11.56 21.29
N PHE A 63 -11.22 -10.43 20.78
CA PHE A 63 -11.94 -10.31 19.52
C PHE A 63 -10.95 -9.99 18.40
N VAL A 64 -10.81 -10.89 17.43
CA VAL A 64 -9.88 -10.75 16.31
C VAL A 64 -10.67 -10.59 15.03
N GLY A 65 -10.42 -9.52 14.28
CA GLY A 65 -11.13 -9.25 13.03
C GLY A 65 -10.33 -8.42 12.06
N GLY A 66 -11.00 -7.92 11.02
CA GLY A 66 -10.40 -7.12 9.96
C GLY A 66 -10.19 -7.90 8.67
N THR A 67 -9.59 -7.23 7.67
CA THR A 67 -9.50 -7.70 6.29
C THR A 67 -8.77 -9.03 6.20
N ALA A 68 -7.59 -9.15 6.84
CA ALA A 68 -6.77 -10.35 6.74
C ALA A 68 -7.43 -11.57 7.38
N VAL A 69 -7.98 -11.40 8.59
CA VAL A 69 -8.69 -12.46 9.31
C VAL A 69 -9.95 -12.88 8.57
N THR A 70 -10.64 -11.97 7.89
CA THR A 70 -11.79 -12.35 7.06
C THR A 70 -11.38 -13.20 5.86
N LEU A 71 -10.21 -12.92 5.28
CA LEU A 71 -9.69 -13.68 4.13
C LEU A 71 -9.12 -15.04 4.53
N LEU A 72 -8.52 -15.15 5.71
CA LEU A 72 -7.86 -16.36 6.18
C LEU A 72 -8.14 -16.62 7.68
N PRO A 73 -9.41 -16.86 8.07
CA PRO A 73 -9.80 -16.95 9.49
C PRO A 73 -9.20 -18.18 10.19
N ASP A 74 -9.04 -19.28 9.47
CA ASP A 74 -8.52 -20.54 10.03
C ASP A 74 -7.07 -20.42 10.51
N TYR A 75 -6.28 -19.51 9.92
CA TYR A 75 -4.91 -19.26 10.37
C TYR A 75 -4.89 -18.83 11.85
N ILE A 76 -5.79 -17.91 12.24
CA ILE A 76 -5.91 -17.47 13.63
C ILE A 76 -6.59 -18.53 14.50
N ARG A 77 -7.61 -19.25 14.00
CA ARG A 77 -8.24 -20.35 14.77
C ARG A 77 -7.22 -21.37 15.24
N GLN A 78 -6.30 -21.75 14.35
CA GLN A 78 -5.29 -22.76 14.61
C GLN A 78 -4.16 -22.21 15.51
N ARG A 79 -3.68 -21.00 15.24
CA ARG A 79 -2.54 -20.40 15.98
C ARG A 79 -2.93 -19.86 17.36
N CYS A 80 -4.17 -19.41 17.53
CA CYS A 80 -4.65 -18.72 18.72
C CYS A 80 -6.00 -19.29 19.17
N PRO A 81 -6.07 -20.57 19.58
CA PRO A 81 -7.34 -21.23 19.90
C PRO A 81 -8.06 -20.53 21.07
N GLY A 82 -9.38 -20.48 21.00
CA GLY A 82 -10.25 -19.88 22.01
C GLY A 82 -10.59 -18.41 21.79
N CYS A 83 -9.92 -17.70 20.88
CA CYS A 83 -10.26 -16.29 20.58
C CYS A 83 -11.59 -16.18 19.83
N THR A 84 -12.30 -15.06 20.01
CA THR A 84 -13.51 -14.76 19.23
C THR A 84 -13.12 -14.17 17.88
N ILE A 85 -13.37 -14.91 16.80
CA ILE A 85 -13.05 -14.46 15.44
C ILE A 85 -14.27 -13.80 14.81
N ILE A 86 -14.07 -12.59 14.29
CA ILE A 86 -15.07 -11.82 13.57
C ILE A 86 -14.69 -11.77 12.09
N GLU A 87 -15.43 -12.51 11.28
CA GLU A 87 -15.32 -12.47 9.81
C GLU A 87 -16.23 -11.40 9.22
N GLY A 88 -15.77 -10.69 8.20
CA GLY A 88 -16.57 -9.74 7.45
C GLY A 88 -16.79 -8.40 8.18
N PRO A 89 -17.54 -7.49 7.55
CA PRO A 89 -17.78 -6.16 8.09
C PRO A 89 -18.65 -6.20 9.36
N LEU A 90 -18.48 -5.18 10.20
CA LEU A 90 -19.35 -4.89 11.35
C LEU A 90 -20.49 -3.94 10.94
N ASP A 91 -21.15 -4.21 9.82
CA ASP A 91 -22.15 -3.35 9.17
C ASP A 91 -23.61 -3.68 9.51
N ARG A 92 -23.83 -4.65 10.38
CA ARG A 92 -25.15 -5.06 10.88
C ARG A 92 -25.16 -5.09 12.41
N PRO A 93 -26.34 -4.93 13.06
CA PRO A 93 -26.47 -5.13 14.49
C PRO A 93 -26.11 -6.56 14.93
N GLY A 94 -25.80 -6.75 16.21
CA GLY A 94 -25.57 -8.07 16.80
C GLY A 94 -24.14 -8.63 16.63
N ARG A 95 -23.28 -8.01 15.81
CA ARG A 95 -21.98 -8.58 15.42
C ARG A 95 -20.93 -8.65 16.53
N LEU A 96 -21.07 -7.84 17.59
CA LEU A 96 -20.20 -7.87 18.79
C LEU A 96 -20.95 -8.32 20.06
N GLY A 97 -22.14 -8.92 19.88
CA GLY A 97 -23.08 -9.29 20.93
C GLY A 97 -24.48 -8.73 20.66
N PRO A 98 -25.53 -9.25 21.33
CA PRO A 98 -26.93 -8.97 21.01
C PRO A 98 -27.29 -7.49 20.90
N ASP A 99 -26.75 -6.65 21.80
CA ASP A 99 -27.05 -5.21 21.86
C ASP A 99 -26.10 -4.33 21.04
N SER A 100 -25.20 -4.92 20.25
CA SER A 100 -24.27 -4.14 19.45
C SER A 100 -24.99 -3.53 18.22
N PRO A 101 -24.85 -2.22 17.97
CA PRO A 101 -25.37 -1.63 16.74
C PRO A 101 -24.49 -2.04 15.56
N ALA A 102 -24.88 -1.64 14.35
CA ALA A 102 -23.98 -1.69 13.19
C ALA A 102 -22.78 -0.77 13.43
N ILE A 103 -21.66 -1.31 13.92
CA ILE A 103 -20.46 -0.52 14.27
C ILE A 103 -19.97 0.31 13.08
N ALA A 104 -20.15 -0.18 11.84
CA ALA A 104 -19.75 0.53 10.63
C ALA A 104 -20.56 1.81 10.35
N SER A 105 -21.72 2.03 10.98
CA SER A 105 -22.46 3.30 10.84
C SER A 105 -22.03 4.35 11.87
N LEU A 106 -21.26 3.98 12.89
CA LEU A 106 -20.84 4.90 13.93
C LEU A 106 -19.80 5.91 13.42
N VAL A 107 -19.85 7.14 13.95
CA VAL A 107 -18.80 8.13 13.79
C VAL A 107 -17.47 7.58 14.32
N PRO A 108 -16.35 7.70 13.60
CA PRO A 108 -15.05 7.31 14.12
C PRO A 108 -14.59 8.22 15.27
N ASP A 109 -14.23 7.65 16.41
CA ASP A 109 -13.56 8.38 17.49
C ASP A 109 -12.13 8.76 17.09
N TYR A 110 -11.92 10.02 16.72
CA TYR A 110 -10.61 10.53 16.33
C TYR A 110 -9.68 10.79 17.52
N SER A 111 -10.22 10.86 18.75
CA SER A 111 -9.42 11.20 19.94
C SER A 111 -8.41 10.11 20.29
N ILE A 112 -8.71 8.84 19.96
CA ILE A 112 -7.83 7.71 20.26
C ILE A 112 -6.49 7.80 19.52
N LEU A 113 -6.44 8.49 18.38
CA LEU A 113 -5.22 8.60 17.58
C LEU A 113 -4.15 9.44 18.30
N LYS A 114 -4.55 10.29 19.25
CA LYS A 114 -3.64 11.08 20.10
C LYS A 114 -3.05 10.30 21.27
N ARG A 115 -3.47 9.04 21.47
CA ARG A 115 -3.06 8.20 22.61
C ARG A 115 -1.83 7.34 22.31
N VAL A 116 -1.28 7.42 21.11
CA VAL A 116 -0.09 6.68 20.71
C VAL A 116 0.96 7.64 20.17
N ASP A 117 2.23 7.29 20.35
CA ASP A 117 3.35 8.00 19.75
C ASP A 117 3.51 7.58 18.28
N TRP A 118 2.48 7.92 17.49
CA TRP A 118 2.47 7.70 16.06
C TRP A 118 1.58 8.72 15.37
N GLU A 119 2.12 9.33 14.32
CA GLU A 119 1.39 10.32 13.56
C GLU A 119 0.59 9.68 12.42
N TYR A 120 -0.72 9.85 12.46
CA TYR A 120 -1.63 9.37 11.41
C TYR A 120 -1.93 10.49 10.40
N TYR A 121 -1.83 10.14 9.13
CA TYR A 121 -2.13 11.02 8.00
C TYR A 121 -3.26 10.43 7.13
N PRO A 122 -4.09 11.27 6.50
CA PRO A 122 -4.10 12.73 6.58
C PRO A 122 -4.65 13.24 7.93
N ARG A 123 -4.10 14.36 8.41
CA ARG A 123 -4.58 15.04 9.63
C ARG A 123 -5.82 15.89 9.32
N GLU A 124 -6.58 16.20 10.37
CA GLU A 124 -7.72 17.14 10.30
C GLU A 124 -8.71 16.80 9.17
N ALA A 125 -9.00 15.52 8.97
CA ALA A 125 -9.93 15.05 7.96
C ALA A 125 -11.17 14.39 8.60
N PHE A 126 -12.33 14.58 7.97
CA PHE A 126 -13.45 13.67 8.15
C PHE A 126 -13.16 12.40 7.36
N PHE A 127 -13.22 11.22 7.99
CA PHE A 127 -13.16 9.93 7.32
C PHE A 127 -14.57 9.39 7.16
N VAL A 128 -15.02 9.29 5.91
CA VAL A 128 -16.37 8.84 5.58
C VAL A 128 -16.33 7.61 4.70
N ARG A 129 -17.41 6.82 4.78
CA ARG A 129 -17.65 5.69 3.90
C ARG A 129 -19.11 5.72 3.48
N ILE A 130 -19.37 6.06 2.23
CA ILE A 130 -20.71 6.34 1.70
C ILE A 130 -21.29 5.07 1.08
N THR A 131 -20.45 4.26 0.44
CA THR A 131 -20.79 3.01 -0.24
C THR A 131 -20.04 1.81 0.34
N LYS A 132 -20.56 0.62 0.04
CA LYS A 132 -19.93 -0.68 0.29
C LYS A 132 -19.75 -1.42 -1.03
N GLY A 133 -18.84 -2.39 -1.04
CA GLY A 133 -18.57 -3.25 -2.20
C GLY A 133 -17.94 -2.51 -3.38
N CYS A 134 -17.96 -3.15 -4.54
CA CYS A 134 -17.53 -2.58 -5.81
C CYS A 134 -18.29 -3.27 -6.95
N ILE A 135 -18.63 -2.53 -8.02
CA ILE A 135 -19.26 -3.11 -9.22
C ILE A 135 -18.33 -4.03 -10.04
N ARG A 136 -17.05 -4.13 -9.67
CA ARG A 136 -16.05 -4.93 -10.38
C ARG A 136 -15.72 -6.19 -9.59
N SER A 137 -15.47 -7.27 -10.30
CA SER A 137 -15.05 -8.58 -9.77
C SER A 137 -13.58 -8.86 -10.03
N CYS A 138 -12.71 -7.85 -9.89
CA CYS A 138 -11.28 -7.97 -10.21
C CYS A 138 -10.65 -9.15 -9.43
N PRO A 139 -10.01 -10.13 -10.09
CA PRO A 139 -9.55 -11.36 -9.44
C PRO A 139 -8.42 -11.16 -8.42
N PHE A 140 -7.65 -10.07 -8.54
CA PHE A 140 -6.63 -9.69 -7.57
C PHE A 140 -7.18 -8.94 -6.35
N CYS A 141 -8.45 -8.52 -6.36
CA CYS A 141 -9.01 -7.63 -5.36
C CYS A 141 -9.72 -8.40 -4.25
N ALA A 142 -9.51 -7.99 -3.00
CA ALA A 142 -10.20 -8.59 -1.86
C ALA A 142 -11.66 -8.14 -1.72
N VAL A 143 -12.03 -6.98 -2.27
CA VAL A 143 -13.36 -6.36 -2.08
C VAL A 143 -14.51 -7.30 -2.43
N PRO A 144 -14.55 -8.01 -3.58
CA PRO A 144 -15.66 -8.91 -3.90
C PRO A 144 -15.81 -10.08 -2.91
N LYS A 145 -14.74 -10.49 -2.23
CA LYS A 145 -14.79 -11.53 -1.18
C LYS A 145 -15.29 -10.97 0.15
N LEU A 146 -14.84 -9.75 0.50
CA LEU A 146 -15.14 -9.09 1.77
C LEU A 146 -16.53 -8.46 1.80
N GLU A 147 -16.96 -7.93 0.66
CA GLU A 147 -18.14 -7.09 0.49
C GLU A 147 -18.89 -7.54 -0.76
N LYS A 148 -19.73 -8.56 -0.57
CA LYS A 148 -20.42 -9.29 -1.65
C LYS A 148 -21.43 -8.45 -2.44
N GLU A 149 -21.83 -7.31 -1.90
CA GLU A 149 -22.86 -6.43 -2.46
C GLU A 149 -22.31 -5.01 -2.63
N PHE A 150 -22.58 -4.41 -3.78
CA PHE A 150 -22.34 -2.99 -4.02
C PHE A 150 -23.59 -2.16 -3.71
N GLY A 151 -23.44 -1.04 -3.02
CA GLY A 151 -24.54 -0.12 -2.75
C GLY A 151 -24.23 0.92 -1.69
N LEU A 152 -25.26 1.67 -1.28
CA LEU A 152 -25.14 2.65 -0.20
C LEU A 152 -24.89 1.97 1.15
N LEU A 153 -24.03 2.58 1.97
CA LEU A 153 -23.70 2.15 3.32
C LEU A 153 -24.20 3.16 4.37
N SER A 154 -23.90 4.45 4.20
CA SER A 154 -24.23 5.47 5.21
C SER A 154 -24.34 6.85 4.58
N PRO A 155 -25.35 7.68 4.94
CA PRO A 155 -25.51 9.02 4.37
C PRO A 155 -24.33 9.94 4.71
N LEU A 156 -23.84 10.69 3.73
CA LEU A 156 -22.69 11.58 3.90
C LEU A 156 -22.95 12.70 4.91
N ARG A 157 -24.09 13.40 4.77
CA ARG A 157 -24.43 14.55 5.63
C ARG A 157 -24.48 14.16 7.10
N GLN A 158 -25.08 13.02 7.40
CA GLN A 158 -25.16 12.48 8.76
C GLN A 158 -23.75 12.21 9.31
N GLN A 159 -22.91 11.47 8.57
CA GLN A 159 -21.54 11.17 9.01
C GLN A 159 -20.74 12.44 9.32
N VAL A 160 -20.83 13.47 8.46
CA VAL A 160 -20.09 14.73 8.66
C VAL A 160 -20.67 15.57 9.78
N SER A 161 -22.00 15.62 9.94
CA SER A 161 -22.65 16.37 11.00
C SER A 161 -22.30 15.79 12.38
N GLU A 162 -22.50 14.50 12.56
CA GLU A 162 -22.22 13.83 13.84
C GLU A 162 -20.72 13.88 14.17
N ALA A 163 -19.83 13.70 13.18
CA ALA A 163 -18.38 13.83 13.40
C ALA A 163 -17.97 15.26 13.79
N ARG A 164 -18.64 16.27 13.25
CA ARG A 164 -18.39 17.68 13.56
C ARG A 164 -18.84 18.02 14.97
N GLU A 165 -19.98 17.50 15.39
CA GLU A 165 -20.48 17.66 16.76
C GLU A 165 -19.56 16.98 17.77
N ALA A 166 -19.18 15.72 17.51
CA ALA A 166 -18.37 14.93 18.44
C ALA A 166 -16.89 15.37 18.53
N HIS A 167 -16.31 15.82 17.41
CA HIS A 167 -14.86 16.03 17.30
C HIS A 167 -14.45 17.38 16.72
N GLY A 168 -15.39 18.31 16.58
CA GLY A 168 -15.19 19.59 15.94
C GLY A 168 -15.04 19.47 14.43
N ALA A 169 -15.06 20.63 13.78
CA ALA A 169 -14.88 20.72 12.34
C ALA A 169 -13.49 20.24 11.88
N LYS A 170 -13.42 19.73 10.65
CA LYS A 170 -12.19 19.23 10.02
C LYS A 170 -11.88 20.02 8.74
N GLN A 171 -10.59 20.12 8.45
CA GLN A 171 -10.07 20.80 7.27
C GLN A 171 -10.43 20.05 5.98
N HIS A 172 -10.22 18.73 5.97
CA HIS A 172 -10.29 17.87 4.79
C HIS A 172 -11.43 16.84 4.88
N LEU A 173 -11.75 16.21 3.76
CA LEU A 173 -12.67 15.07 3.65
C LEU A 173 -11.95 13.92 2.96
N VAL A 174 -11.99 12.73 3.55
CA VAL A 174 -11.44 11.50 2.97
C VAL A 174 -12.58 10.51 2.78
N VAL A 175 -12.83 10.14 1.53
CA VAL A 175 -13.84 9.15 1.15
C VAL A 175 -13.15 7.80 0.97
N MET A 176 -13.54 6.81 1.76
CA MET A 176 -12.90 5.48 1.83
C MET A 176 -13.61 4.40 0.98
N ASP A 177 -14.38 4.83 -0.01
CA ASP A 177 -15.23 3.96 -0.82
C ASP A 177 -14.42 3.25 -1.89
N ASN A 178 -14.69 1.96 -2.14
CA ASN A 178 -13.94 1.21 -3.15
C ASN A 178 -14.24 1.67 -4.58
N ASN A 179 -15.46 2.14 -4.88
CA ASN A 179 -15.83 2.64 -6.21
C ASN A 179 -17.04 3.59 -6.15
N ILE A 180 -16.83 4.80 -5.61
CA ILE A 180 -17.90 5.78 -5.41
C ILE A 180 -18.59 6.19 -6.73
N LEU A 181 -17.86 6.29 -7.84
CA LEU A 181 -18.40 6.79 -9.12
C LEU A 181 -19.46 5.87 -9.74
N ALA A 182 -19.55 4.63 -9.27
CA ALA A 182 -20.50 3.64 -9.77
C ALA A 182 -21.86 3.70 -9.08
N VAL A 183 -22.00 4.46 -7.99
CA VAL A 183 -23.23 4.49 -7.19
C VAL A 183 -24.33 5.26 -7.91
N GLU A 184 -25.57 4.83 -7.74
CA GLU A 184 -26.74 5.61 -8.12
C GLU A 184 -26.84 6.88 -7.26
N GLY A 185 -27.21 8.01 -7.87
CA GLY A 185 -27.28 9.31 -7.18
C GLY A 185 -25.91 9.93 -6.89
N ILE A 186 -24.88 9.61 -7.67
CA ILE A 186 -23.54 10.22 -7.52
C ILE A 186 -23.60 11.75 -7.63
N GLU A 187 -24.48 12.29 -8.47
CA GLU A 187 -24.75 13.72 -8.62
C GLU A 187 -25.18 14.35 -7.28
N ASP A 188 -26.06 13.67 -6.54
CA ASP A 188 -26.56 14.12 -5.24
C ASP A 188 -25.46 14.07 -4.19
N ILE A 189 -24.63 13.02 -4.19
CA ILE A 189 -23.50 12.88 -3.28
C ILE A 189 -22.46 13.98 -3.52
N ILE A 190 -22.14 14.29 -4.77
CA ILE A 190 -21.21 15.38 -5.11
C ILE A 190 -21.80 16.74 -4.71
N ARG A 191 -23.11 16.95 -4.90
CA ARG A 191 -23.81 18.15 -4.41
C ARG A 191 -23.71 18.25 -2.89
N ASP A 192 -23.93 17.16 -2.16
CA ASP A 192 -23.80 17.11 -0.70
C ASP A 192 -22.38 17.47 -0.24
N ILE A 193 -21.34 16.93 -0.89
CA ILE A 193 -19.94 17.29 -0.61
C ILE A 193 -19.74 18.80 -0.75
N ARG A 194 -20.26 19.39 -1.83
CA ARG A 194 -20.17 20.84 -2.08
C ARG A 194 -20.88 21.65 -1.01
N GLU A 195 -22.11 21.30 -0.66
CA GLU A 195 -22.92 21.99 0.36
C GLU A 195 -22.34 21.85 1.78
N LEU A 196 -21.60 20.77 2.05
CA LEU A 196 -20.83 20.61 3.29
C LEU A 196 -19.56 21.50 3.35
N GLY A 197 -19.36 22.35 2.34
CA GLY A 197 -18.31 23.35 2.27
C GLY A 197 -17.02 22.82 1.63
N PHE A 198 -17.09 21.76 0.84
CA PHE A 198 -15.96 21.19 0.09
C PHE A 198 -16.06 21.47 -1.42
N GLY A 199 -16.66 22.60 -1.80
CA GLY A 199 -16.68 23.07 -3.19
C GLY A 199 -15.28 23.37 -3.75
N ARG A 200 -15.19 23.53 -5.08
CA ARG A 200 -13.94 23.92 -5.76
C ARG A 200 -13.34 25.18 -5.12
N GLY A 201 -12.04 25.15 -4.81
CA GLY A 201 -11.33 26.28 -4.21
C GLY A 201 -11.73 26.60 -2.77
N ALA A 202 -12.52 25.74 -2.11
CA ALA A 202 -12.94 25.97 -0.73
C ALA A 202 -11.73 26.09 0.20
N LYS A 203 -11.80 27.08 1.11
CA LYS A 203 -10.79 27.31 2.14
C LYS A 203 -11.43 27.27 3.52
N ARG A 204 -10.63 26.87 4.50
CA ARG A 204 -10.94 26.95 5.93
C ARG A 204 -9.68 27.41 6.65
N ASN A 205 -9.82 28.38 7.55
CA ASN A 205 -8.70 28.98 8.28
C ASN A 205 -7.56 29.46 7.36
N GLY A 206 -7.91 30.11 6.23
CA GLY A 206 -6.96 30.59 5.23
C GLY A 206 -6.28 29.50 4.38
N ARG A 207 -6.52 28.22 4.67
CA ARG A 207 -5.91 27.08 3.98
C ARG A 207 -6.90 26.37 3.07
N GLU A 208 -6.42 25.79 1.98
CA GLU A 208 -7.24 24.98 1.08
C GLU A 208 -7.80 23.74 1.76
N ARG A 209 -9.04 23.41 1.41
CA ARG A 209 -9.68 22.14 1.77
C ARG A 209 -9.43 21.15 0.64
N THR A 210 -9.49 19.87 0.97
CA THR A 210 -9.40 18.81 -0.03
C THR A 210 -10.45 17.75 0.21
N VAL A 211 -10.90 17.15 -0.90
CA VAL A 211 -11.63 15.88 -0.94
C VAL A 211 -10.67 14.84 -1.51
N ASP A 212 -10.28 13.87 -0.71
CA ASP A 212 -9.45 12.74 -1.13
C ASP A 212 -10.33 11.49 -1.29
N PHE A 213 -10.56 11.09 -2.54
CA PHE A 213 -11.06 9.75 -2.82
C PHE A 213 -9.89 8.78 -2.68
N ASN A 214 -9.77 8.18 -1.51
CA ASN A 214 -8.55 7.48 -1.13
C ASN A 214 -8.31 6.22 -1.98
N GLN A 215 -9.37 5.58 -2.46
CA GLN A 215 -9.32 4.50 -3.44
C GLN A 215 -9.28 5.07 -4.86
N GLY A 216 -8.67 4.34 -5.79
CA GLY A 216 -8.56 4.78 -7.18
C GLY A 216 -9.93 4.89 -7.85
N LEU A 217 -10.26 6.07 -8.36
CA LEU A 217 -11.45 6.28 -9.19
C LEU A 217 -11.35 5.45 -10.48
N ASP A 218 -12.46 4.85 -10.91
CA ASP A 218 -12.51 4.02 -12.10
C ASP A 218 -12.48 4.89 -13.37
N ALA A 219 -11.30 4.98 -14.00
CA ALA A 219 -11.09 5.76 -15.22
C ALA A 219 -12.05 5.36 -16.36
N ARG A 220 -12.52 4.11 -16.40
CA ARG A 220 -13.47 3.65 -17.42
C ARG A 220 -14.84 4.31 -17.26
N LEU A 221 -15.26 4.60 -16.03
CA LEU A 221 -16.52 5.30 -15.79
C LEU A 221 -16.42 6.75 -16.24
N ILE A 222 -15.32 7.44 -15.92
CA ILE A 222 -15.07 8.82 -16.37
C ILE A 222 -15.00 8.88 -17.90
N ALA A 223 -14.28 7.95 -18.53
CA ALA A 223 -14.16 7.87 -19.98
C ALA A 223 -15.50 7.59 -20.69
N ALA A 224 -16.39 6.81 -20.07
CA ALA A 224 -17.72 6.50 -20.59
C ALA A 224 -18.74 7.62 -20.34
N LYS A 225 -18.62 8.34 -19.22
CA LYS A 225 -19.53 9.41 -18.79
C LYS A 225 -18.75 10.69 -18.48
N PRO A 226 -18.43 11.53 -19.49
CA PRO A 226 -17.68 12.77 -19.30
C PRO A 226 -18.27 13.74 -18.27
N GLU A 227 -19.58 13.70 -18.01
CA GLU A 227 -20.23 14.48 -16.95
C GLU A 227 -19.64 14.20 -15.56
N LEU A 228 -19.09 13.00 -15.30
CA LEU A 228 -18.40 12.70 -14.04
C LEU A 228 -17.18 13.60 -13.82
N ALA A 229 -16.43 13.93 -14.88
CA ALA A 229 -15.29 14.85 -14.77
C ALA A 229 -15.77 16.26 -14.39
N LYS A 230 -16.88 16.73 -14.98
CA LYS A 230 -17.50 18.02 -14.65
C LYS A 230 -18.01 18.05 -13.21
N LEU A 231 -18.66 16.99 -12.75
CA LEU A 231 -19.12 16.86 -11.37
C LEU A 231 -17.95 16.93 -10.37
N LEU A 232 -16.90 16.14 -10.60
CA LEU A 232 -15.69 16.18 -9.77
C LEU A 232 -15.07 17.58 -9.71
N ALA A 233 -15.10 18.34 -10.81
CA ALA A 233 -14.58 19.70 -10.86
C ALA A 233 -15.37 20.71 -10.01
N THR A 234 -16.57 20.37 -9.54
CA THR A 234 -17.36 21.25 -8.66
C THR A 234 -16.93 21.20 -7.19
N ILE A 235 -16.10 20.24 -6.81
CA ILE A 235 -15.59 20.04 -5.45
C ILE A 235 -14.06 20.15 -5.43
N CYS A 236 -13.47 20.35 -4.25
CA CYS A 236 -12.02 20.50 -4.09
C CYS A 236 -11.29 19.15 -4.07
N VAL A 237 -11.44 18.33 -5.12
CA VAL A 237 -10.69 17.07 -5.21
C VAL A 237 -9.19 17.34 -5.34
N SER A 238 -8.38 16.78 -4.45
CA SER A 238 -6.92 16.82 -4.59
C SER A 238 -6.25 15.72 -3.74
N PRO A 239 -5.37 14.88 -4.33
CA PRO A 239 -5.17 14.73 -5.78
C PRO A 239 -6.31 13.92 -6.42
N ILE A 240 -6.39 13.90 -7.76
CA ILE A 240 -7.23 12.91 -8.45
C ILE A 240 -6.51 11.56 -8.45
N ARG A 241 -7.09 10.56 -7.79
CA ARG A 241 -6.53 9.19 -7.77
C ARG A 241 -7.21 8.32 -8.82
N LEU A 242 -6.46 7.75 -9.75
CA LEU A 242 -6.98 6.82 -10.77
C LEU A 242 -6.28 5.46 -10.68
N ALA A 243 -7.04 4.40 -10.90
CA ALA A 243 -6.48 3.05 -11.04
C ALA A 243 -6.02 2.79 -12.49
N PHE A 244 -4.76 2.38 -12.67
CA PHE A 244 -4.18 1.90 -13.94
C PHE A 244 -3.50 0.54 -13.75
N ASP A 245 -4.25 -0.41 -13.19
CA ASP A 245 -3.73 -1.72 -12.79
C ASP A 245 -3.47 -2.70 -13.94
N PHE A 246 -3.97 -2.41 -15.14
CA PHE A 246 -3.81 -3.28 -16.32
C PHE A 246 -3.62 -2.48 -17.60
N ILE A 247 -2.70 -2.90 -18.47
CA ILE A 247 -2.37 -2.13 -19.69
C ILE A 247 -3.58 -1.97 -20.63
N GLY A 248 -4.49 -2.94 -20.67
CA GLY A 248 -5.67 -2.88 -21.53
C GLY A 248 -6.67 -1.78 -21.19
N ILE A 249 -6.59 -1.17 -20.00
CA ILE A 249 -7.44 0.00 -19.68
C ILE A 249 -6.84 1.32 -20.17
N ARG A 250 -5.68 1.30 -20.84
CA ARG A 250 -4.99 2.48 -21.35
C ARG A 250 -5.90 3.46 -22.11
N PRO A 251 -6.74 3.05 -23.09
CA PRO A 251 -7.55 4.02 -23.83
C PRO A 251 -8.52 4.79 -22.93
N ALA A 252 -9.13 4.10 -21.97
CA ALA A 252 -10.00 4.73 -20.98
C ALA A 252 -9.22 5.62 -20.01
N TYR A 253 -8.03 5.18 -19.57
CA TYR A 253 -7.16 5.95 -18.69
C TYR A 253 -6.71 7.28 -19.33
N GLU A 254 -6.15 7.24 -20.54
CA GLU A 254 -5.72 8.45 -21.26
C GLU A 254 -6.90 9.39 -21.53
N LYS A 255 -8.06 8.86 -21.92
CA LYS A 255 -9.28 9.66 -22.12
C LYS A 255 -9.75 10.32 -20.82
N ALA A 256 -9.79 9.58 -19.71
CA ALA A 256 -10.20 10.12 -18.42
C ALA A 256 -9.28 11.25 -17.96
N ILE A 257 -7.95 11.07 -18.08
CA ILE A 257 -6.97 12.12 -17.77
C ILE A 257 -7.27 13.39 -18.57
N ARG A 258 -7.43 13.29 -19.90
CA ARG A 258 -7.70 14.45 -20.77
C ARG A 258 -9.00 15.17 -20.38
N LEU A 259 -10.08 14.41 -20.16
CA LEU A 259 -11.36 14.97 -19.69
C LEU A 259 -11.22 15.72 -18.36
N LEU A 260 -10.41 15.20 -17.43
CA LEU A 260 -10.16 15.85 -16.15
C LEU A 260 -9.28 17.10 -16.30
N VAL A 261 -8.26 17.05 -17.17
CA VAL A 261 -7.42 18.21 -17.51
C VAL A 261 -8.25 19.34 -18.12
N GLU A 262 -9.21 19.03 -18.99
CA GLU A 262 -10.16 20.01 -19.56
C GLU A 262 -10.98 20.73 -18.48
N GLN A 263 -11.19 20.12 -17.31
CA GLN A 263 -11.88 20.76 -16.18
C GLN A 263 -10.93 21.56 -15.26
N GLY A 264 -9.63 21.55 -15.55
CA GLY A 264 -8.59 22.27 -14.81
C GLY A 264 -7.89 21.44 -13.72
N PHE A 265 -7.99 20.11 -13.75
CA PHE A 265 -7.16 19.26 -12.88
C PHE A 265 -5.74 19.14 -13.42
N ASN A 266 -4.74 19.32 -12.56
CA ASN A 266 -3.31 19.25 -12.91
C ASN A 266 -2.51 18.27 -12.04
N GLU A 267 -3.09 17.76 -10.94
CA GLU A 267 -2.43 16.84 -10.02
C GLU A 267 -3.18 15.51 -9.91
N PHE A 268 -2.45 14.44 -10.19
CA PHE A 268 -2.97 13.09 -10.26
C PHE A 268 -2.06 12.13 -9.49
N THR A 269 -2.66 11.10 -8.91
CA THR A 269 -1.96 9.92 -8.40
C THR A 269 -2.50 8.69 -9.11
N ASN A 270 -1.61 7.79 -9.50
CA ASN A 270 -1.98 6.61 -10.26
C ASN A 270 -1.57 5.32 -9.55
N TYR A 271 -2.55 4.49 -9.21
CA TYR A 271 -2.33 3.13 -8.70
C TYR A 271 -1.94 2.18 -9.84
N MET A 272 -0.86 1.43 -9.67
CA MET A 272 -0.37 0.47 -10.68
C MET A 272 -0.02 -0.88 -10.04
N LEU A 273 -0.94 -1.84 -10.08
CA LEU A 273 -0.67 -3.21 -9.68
C LEU A 273 0.38 -3.88 -10.60
N PHE A 274 1.34 -4.59 -10.03
CA PHE A 274 2.25 -5.47 -10.77
C PHE A 274 2.45 -6.80 -10.04
N ASN A 275 3.10 -7.78 -10.66
CA ASN A 275 3.34 -9.12 -10.10
C ASN A 275 2.07 -9.98 -9.97
N PHE A 276 1.10 -9.83 -10.88
CA PHE A 276 -0.11 -10.66 -10.90
C PHE A 276 -0.18 -11.51 -12.17
N ASN A 277 -0.95 -11.09 -13.17
CA ASN A 277 -1.03 -11.69 -14.50
C ASN A 277 -0.36 -10.81 -15.56
N ASP A 278 0.39 -9.80 -15.12
CA ASP A 278 1.13 -8.86 -15.94
C ASP A 278 2.60 -9.28 -16.07
N THR A 279 3.30 -8.63 -16.98
CA THR A 279 4.74 -8.79 -17.22
C THR A 279 5.51 -7.55 -16.76
N PRO A 280 6.85 -7.64 -16.58
CA PRO A 280 7.67 -6.45 -16.38
C PRO A 280 7.46 -5.38 -17.46
N ARG A 281 7.17 -5.79 -18.70
CA ARG A 281 6.87 -4.89 -19.81
C ARG A 281 5.60 -4.07 -19.57
N ASP A 282 4.55 -4.70 -19.05
CA ASP A 282 3.29 -4.01 -18.77
C ASP A 282 3.44 -2.93 -17.69
N LEU A 283 4.22 -3.19 -16.65
CA LEU A 283 4.55 -2.16 -15.65
C LEU A 283 5.35 -1.03 -16.29
N TYR A 284 6.40 -1.36 -17.06
CA TYR A 284 7.23 -0.37 -17.74
C TYR A 284 6.41 0.55 -18.66
N ASP A 285 5.55 -0.03 -19.51
CA ASP A 285 4.74 0.74 -20.44
C ASP A 285 3.79 1.70 -19.70
N ARG A 286 3.19 1.28 -18.58
CA ARG A 286 2.33 2.15 -17.75
C ARG A 286 3.11 3.33 -17.15
N LEU A 287 4.34 3.10 -16.67
CA LEU A 287 5.23 4.16 -16.19
C LEU A 287 5.53 5.17 -17.30
N MET A 288 5.86 4.68 -18.50
CA MET A 288 6.18 5.52 -19.65
C MET A 288 4.96 6.28 -20.19
N ILE A 289 3.76 5.71 -20.11
CA ILE A 289 2.51 6.41 -20.43
C ILE A 289 2.31 7.61 -19.49
N ASN A 290 2.51 7.43 -18.18
CA ASN A 290 2.44 8.54 -17.23
C ASN A 290 3.50 9.62 -17.52
N ALA A 291 4.74 9.22 -17.81
CA ALA A 291 5.81 10.14 -18.19
C ALA A 291 5.45 10.95 -19.44
N LYS A 292 4.88 10.28 -20.46
CA LYS A 292 4.40 10.92 -21.68
C LYS A 292 3.30 11.92 -21.38
N LEU A 293 2.26 11.54 -20.63
CA LEU A 293 1.13 12.41 -20.30
C LEU A 293 1.57 13.63 -19.49
N ASN A 294 2.49 13.47 -18.52
CA ASN A 294 3.06 14.59 -17.77
C ASN A 294 3.73 15.62 -18.70
N LYS A 295 4.55 15.15 -19.63
CA LYS A 295 5.24 16.02 -20.60
C LYS A 295 4.26 16.66 -21.60
N GLU A 296 3.34 15.87 -22.15
CA GLU A 296 2.41 16.29 -23.20
C GLU A 296 1.39 17.32 -22.68
N LEU A 297 0.86 17.12 -21.47
CA LEU A 297 -0.22 17.94 -20.92
C LEU A 297 0.26 18.98 -19.90
N GLY A 298 1.53 18.97 -19.51
CA GLY A 298 2.07 19.88 -18.49
C GLY A 298 1.48 19.63 -17.09
N ILE A 299 1.14 18.38 -16.78
CA ILE A 299 0.50 17.96 -15.52
C ILE A 299 1.43 17.12 -14.64
N ARG A 300 0.97 16.81 -13.42
CA ARG A 300 1.71 16.04 -12.42
C ARG A 300 0.98 14.74 -12.08
N ILE A 301 1.28 13.67 -12.80
CA ILE A 301 0.86 12.30 -12.49
C ILE A 301 1.99 11.62 -11.70
N THR A 302 1.73 11.37 -10.43
CA THR A 302 2.61 10.58 -9.55
C THR A 302 2.18 9.12 -9.58
N GLY A 303 3.12 8.20 -9.82
CA GLY A 303 2.81 6.77 -9.83
C GLY A 303 2.90 6.13 -8.45
N PHE A 304 2.05 5.15 -8.15
CA PHE A 304 2.14 4.31 -6.95
C PHE A 304 2.10 2.83 -7.36
N PRO A 305 3.26 2.25 -7.71
CA PRO A 305 3.35 0.83 -8.03
C PRO A 305 3.08 -0.03 -6.79
N MET A 306 2.15 -0.97 -6.92
CA MET A 306 1.74 -1.88 -5.84
C MET A 306 2.03 -3.32 -6.24
N ARG A 307 2.90 -3.98 -5.47
CA ARG A 307 3.17 -5.40 -5.69
C ARG A 307 1.97 -6.24 -5.27
N PHE A 308 1.44 -7.03 -6.17
CA PHE A 308 0.45 -8.04 -5.87
C PHE A 308 1.05 -9.14 -4.98
N ILE A 309 0.28 -9.50 -3.96
CA ILE A 309 0.50 -10.62 -3.07
C ILE A 309 -0.84 -11.38 -2.99
N PRO A 310 -0.85 -12.71 -3.16
CA PRO A 310 -2.06 -13.51 -3.02
C PRO A 310 -2.72 -13.31 -1.66
N MET A 311 -4.05 -13.36 -1.65
CA MET A 311 -4.86 -13.13 -0.44
C MET A 311 -4.71 -14.23 0.61
N ASP A 312 -4.10 -15.35 0.28
CA ASP A 312 -3.81 -16.51 1.13
C ASP A 312 -2.31 -16.62 1.49
N ASP A 313 -1.46 -15.70 0.99
CA ASP A 313 -0.02 -15.68 1.30
C ASP A 313 0.24 -14.96 2.63
N VAL A 314 0.88 -15.68 3.56
CA VAL A 314 1.30 -15.17 4.87
C VAL A 314 2.79 -14.74 4.93
N SER A 315 3.52 -14.87 3.82
CA SER A 315 4.98 -14.71 3.74
C SER A 315 5.44 -13.55 2.83
N ARG A 316 4.54 -13.02 1.99
CA ARG A 316 4.82 -11.94 1.03
C ARG A 316 5.89 -12.31 -0.02
N ARG A 317 6.10 -13.61 -0.26
CA ARG A 317 7.17 -14.13 -1.13
C ARG A 317 6.71 -14.41 -2.56
N HIS A 318 5.42 -14.30 -2.85
CA HIS A 318 4.87 -14.59 -4.17
C HIS A 318 5.61 -13.90 -5.34
N VAL A 319 5.95 -14.69 -6.35
CA VAL A 319 6.50 -14.25 -7.65
C VAL A 319 5.55 -14.77 -8.73
N ALA A 320 4.96 -13.88 -9.52
CA ALA A 320 4.08 -14.24 -10.60
C ALA A 320 4.83 -14.90 -11.77
N PRO A 321 4.14 -15.69 -12.64
CA PRO A 321 4.80 -16.50 -13.67
C PRO A 321 5.74 -15.73 -14.63
N ALA A 322 5.40 -14.49 -14.99
CA ALA A 322 6.21 -13.66 -15.88
C ALA A 322 7.29 -12.85 -15.16
N TRP A 323 7.43 -13.00 -13.84
CA TRP A 323 8.30 -12.21 -13.00
C TRP A 323 9.48 -13.03 -12.47
N GLN A 324 10.58 -12.34 -12.21
CA GLN A 324 11.74 -12.87 -11.50
C GLN A 324 11.84 -12.22 -10.13
N TRP A 325 12.25 -12.99 -9.11
CA TRP A 325 12.46 -12.45 -7.76
C TRP A 325 13.37 -11.21 -7.78
N ARG A 326 14.44 -11.25 -8.57
CA ARG A 326 15.40 -10.14 -8.74
C ARG A 326 14.74 -8.88 -9.28
N TYR A 327 13.81 -9.01 -10.23
CA TYR A 327 13.08 -7.85 -10.75
C TYR A 327 12.18 -7.21 -9.70
N LEU A 328 11.46 -8.01 -8.92
CA LEU A 328 10.62 -7.51 -7.82
C LEU A 328 11.46 -6.81 -6.74
N ARG A 329 12.63 -7.36 -6.42
CA ARG A 329 13.59 -6.74 -5.50
C ARG A 329 14.14 -5.44 -6.07
N GLY A 330 14.48 -5.40 -7.36
CA GLY A 330 14.92 -4.18 -8.04
C GLY A 330 13.89 -3.05 -7.97
N ILE A 331 12.61 -3.36 -8.23
CA ILE A 331 11.51 -2.39 -8.10
C ILE A 331 11.42 -1.88 -6.67
N GLN A 332 11.50 -2.78 -5.67
CA GLN A 332 11.51 -2.40 -4.26
C GLN A 332 12.67 -1.43 -3.95
N CYS A 333 13.87 -1.68 -4.47
CA CYS A 333 15.03 -0.81 -4.28
C CYS A 333 14.82 0.58 -4.92
N ILE A 334 14.24 0.65 -6.13
CA ILE A 334 13.89 1.93 -6.76
C ILE A 334 12.90 2.70 -5.88
N LEU A 335 11.83 2.02 -5.44
CA LEU A 335 10.75 2.64 -4.67
C LEU A 335 11.18 3.03 -3.25
N LEU A 336 12.17 2.36 -2.66
CA LEU A 336 12.71 2.73 -1.35
C LEU A 336 13.31 4.15 -1.41
N ALA A 337 14.09 4.44 -2.45
CA ALA A 337 14.69 5.75 -2.68
C ALA A 337 13.64 6.86 -2.87
N THR A 338 12.43 6.50 -3.33
CA THR A 338 11.35 7.45 -3.63
C THR A 338 10.18 7.40 -2.65
N ARG A 339 10.34 6.70 -1.51
CA ARG A 339 9.30 6.51 -0.49
C ARG A 339 7.99 5.91 -1.05
N GLY A 340 8.10 5.02 -2.03
CA GLY A 340 6.99 4.29 -2.63
C GLY A 340 6.31 4.98 -3.81
N LEU A 341 6.67 6.22 -4.12
CA LEU A 341 6.04 7.00 -5.20
C LEU A 341 6.97 7.15 -6.40
N VAL A 342 6.44 7.13 -7.62
CA VAL A 342 7.19 7.45 -8.83
C VAL A 342 6.96 8.92 -9.17
N SER A 343 8.06 9.68 -9.23
CA SER A 343 8.04 11.11 -9.52
C SER A 343 7.35 11.41 -10.85
N PRO A 344 6.61 12.54 -10.96
CA PRO A 344 6.05 12.98 -12.23
C PRO A 344 7.11 13.48 -13.22
N ASN A 345 8.36 13.73 -12.79
CA ASN A 345 9.43 14.24 -13.64
C ASN A 345 9.90 13.16 -14.65
N PRO A 346 9.73 13.37 -15.98
CA PRO A 346 10.14 12.40 -16.99
C PRO A 346 11.64 12.06 -16.96
N GLU A 347 12.50 13.02 -16.64
CA GLU A 347 13.95 12.78 -16.56
C GLU A 347 14.30 11.90 -15.36
N PHE A 348 13.58 12.09 -14.24
CA PHE A 348 13.70 11.17 -13.10
C PHE A 348 13.25 9.75 -13.48
N ILE A 349 12.13 9.62 -14.19
CA ILE A 349 11.60 8.30 -14.59
C ILE A 349 12.62 7.57 -15.48
N LYS A 350 13.15 8.23 -16.51
CA LYS A 350 14.20 7.67 -17.37
C LYS A 350 15.44 7.26 -16.57
N HIS A 351 15.89 8.12 -15.66
CA HIS A 351 17.05 7.82 -14.84
C HIS A 351 16.82 6.65 -13.86
N ALA A 352 15.60 6.52 -13.32
CA ALA A 352 15.26 5.51 -12.32
C ALA A 352 14.79 4.18 -12.89
N PHE A 353 14.12 4.20 -14.02
CA PHE A 353 13.47 3.05 -14.64
C PHE A 353 14.04 2.73 -16.04
N GLY A 354 14.98 3.51 -16.57
CA GLY A 354 15.55 3.33 -17.91
C GLY A 354 14.78 4.08 -18.99
N GLU A 355 15.45 4.42 -20.10
CA GLU A 355 14.84 5.02 -21.28
C GLU A 355 14.19 3.96 -22.20
N THR A 356 14.70 2.74 -22.13
CA THR A 356 14.21 1.59 -22.88
C THR A 356 13.83 0.44 -21.95
N TYR A 357 13.02 -0.49 -22.46
CA TYR A 357 12.65 -1.69 -21.70
C TYR A 357 13.86 -2.56 -21.34
N ASP A 358 14.89 -2.61 -22.20
CA ASP A 358 16.11 -3.37 -21.90
C ASP A 358 16.92 -2.71 -20.77
N GLU A 359 17.00 -1.37 -20.76
CA GLU A 359 17.61 -0.63 -19.66
C GLU A 359 16.83 -0.81 -18.36
N PHE A 360 15.49 -0.83 -18.42
CA PHE A 360 14.65 -1.14 -17.27
C PHE A 360 15.02 -2.50 -16.66
N LEU A 361 15.06 -3.55 -17.47
CA LEU A 361 15.44 -4.88 -16.99
C LEU A 361 16.88 -4.91 -16.46
N GLU A 362 17.82 -4.20 -17.10
CA GLU A 362 19.20 -4.08 -16.62
C GLU A 362 19.25 -3.41 -15.23
N ILE A 363 18.54 -2.29 -15.04
CA ILE A 363 18.46 -1.60 -13.74
C ILE A 363 17.88 -2.53 -12.67
N LEU A 364 16.75 -3.20 -12.96
CA LEU A 364 16.13 -4.13 -12.02
C LEU A 364 17.04 -5.30 -11.62
N SER A 365 17.96 -5.67 -12.51
CA SER A 365 18.91 -6.76 -12.30
C SER A 365 20.07 -6.38 -11.39
N MET A 366 20.35 -5.09 -11.21
CA MET A 366 21.51 -4.62 -10.43
C MET A 366 21.46 -5.02 -8.95
N PRO A 367 22.62 -5.08 -8.28
CA PRO A 367 22.72 -5.10 -6.82
C PRO A 367 21.92 -3.99 -6.16
N ASP A 368 21.32 -4.28 -5.01
CA ASP A 368 20.44 -3.37 -4.28
C ASP A 368 21.08 -1.99 -4.07
N ARG A 369 22.34 -1.97 -3.62
CA ARG A 369 23.10 -0.73 -3.37
C ARG A 369 23.34 0.11 -4.64
N TYR A 370 23.48 -0.52 -5.81
CA TYR A 370 23.66 0.20 -7.06
C TYR A 370 22.37 0.87 -7.54
N ILE A 371 21.22 0.33 -7.14
CA ILE A 371 19.90 0.92 -7.43
C ILE A 371 19.58 2.04 -6.43
N ILE A 372 19.80 1.78 -5.14
CA ILE A 372 19.49 2.73 -4.04
C ILE A 372 20.45 3.93 -4.08
N TYR A 373 21.75 3.69 -4.22
CA TYR A 373 22.81 4.71 -4.22
C TYR A 373 23.45 4.88 -5.60
N ARG A 374 22.61 4.96 -6.64
CA ARG A 374 23.04 5.00 -8.05
C ARG A 374 24.04 6.10 -8.38
N ASP A 375 23.93 7.26 -7.74
CA ASP A 375 24.82 8.40 -7.96
C ASP A 375 26.23 8.11 -7.41
N HIS A 376 26.31 7.39 -6.29
CA HIS A 376 27.57 6.99 -5.67
C HIS A 376 28.30 5.94 -6.51
N TYR A 377 27.61 4.86 -6.90
CA TYR A 377 28.23 3.72 -7.59
C TYR A 377 28.29 3.83 -9.13
N GLY A 378 27.83 4.95 -9.70
CA GLY A 378 27.62 5.08 -11.15
C GLY A 378 28.91 5.06 -11.98
N LYS A 379 30.06 5.47 -11.41
CA LYS A 379 31.32 5.65 -12.15
C LYS A 379 32.29 4.47 -12.06
N ASP A 380 32.09 3.56 -11.10
CA ASP A 380 32.98 2.44 -10.79
C ASP A 380 32.23 1.09 -10.77
N GLY A 381 31.65 0.69 -9.63
CA GLY A 381 31.09 -0.64 -9.39
C GLY A 381 29.91 -0.97 -10.29
N ALA A 382 28.98 -0.03 -10.50
CA ALA A 382 27.84 -0.27 -11.38
C ALA A 382 28.28 -0.40 -12.85
N ARG A 383 29.29 0.38 -13.28
CA ARG A 383 29.84 0.29 -14.64
C ARG A 383 30.51 -1.05 -14.89
N ASP A 384 31.29 -1.53 -13.92
CA ASP A 384 31.93 -2.84 -13.98
C ASP A 384 30.91 -3.98 -14.06
N TRP A 385 29.91 -3.93 -13.19
CA TRP A 385 28.80 -4.89 -13.18
C TRP A 385 28.06 -4.90 -14.51
N LYS A 386 27.68 -3.73 -15.07
CA LYS A 386 27.00 -3.64 -16.37
C LYS A 386 27.82 -4.30 -17.48
N ARG A 387 29.13 -4.06 -17.52
CA ARG A 387 30.04 -4.65 -18.51
C ARG A 387 30.04 -6.18 -18.42
N LYS A 388 30.03 -6.74 -17.20
CA LYS A 388 29.96 -8.19 -16.98
C LYS A 388 28.58 -8.77 -17.30
N TYR A 389 27.51 -8.11 -16.86
CA TYR A 389 26.13 -8.55 -17.07
C TYR A 389 25.74 -8.59 -18.55
N ARG A 390 26.15 -7.57 -19.34
CA ARG A 390 25.86 -7.52 -20.78
C ARG A 390 26.51 -8.64 -21.59
N LYS A 391 27.59 -9.25 -21.09
CA LYS A 391 28.22 -10.43 -21.71
C LYS A 391 27.45 -11.72 -21.51
N LEU A 392 26.52 -11.77 -20.55
CA LEU A 392 25.70 -12.94 -20.33
C LEU A 392 24.66 -13.10 -21.44
N ALA A 393 24.55 -14.31 -21.97
CA ALA A 393 23.46 -14.74 -22.82
C ALA A 393 22.13 -14.81 -22.02
N PRO A 394 20.95 -14.81 -22.68
CA PRO A 394 19.65 -14.78 -22.00
C PRO A 394 19.41 -15.92 -21.00
N ASP A 395 19.85 -17.13 -21.32
CA ASP A 395 19.82 -18.31 -20.45
C ASP A 395 20.71 -18.12 -19.21
N GLN A 396 21.92 -17.59 -19.39
CA GLN A 396 22.84 -17.27 -18.30
C GLN A 396 22.29 -16.18 -17.37
N ARG A 397 21.57 -15.18 -17.90
CA ARG A 397 20.88 -14.17 -17.06
C ARG A 397 19.79 -14.81 -16.20
N THR A 398 19.05 -15.76 -16.77
CA THR A 398 18.04 -16.53 -16.04
C THR A 398 18.69 -17.37 -14.94
N GLU A 399 19.81 -18.04 -15.24
CA GLU A 399 20.59 -18.78 -14.24
C GLU A 399 21.11 -17.87 -13.11
N LEU A 400 21.62 -16.68 -13.44
CA LEU A 400 22.03 -15.68 -12.45
C LEU A 400 20.88 -15.32 -11.50
N PHE A 401 19.67 -15.11 -12.00
CA PHE A 401 18.53 -14.77 -11.14
C PHE A 401 18.10 -15.93 -10.24
N ASN A 402 18.19 -17.17 -10.73
CA ASN A 402 17.96 -18.36 -9.91
C ASN A 402 18.99 -18.47 -8.78
N ILE A 403 20.27 -18.25 -9.09
CA ILE A 403 21.35 -18.21 -8.09
C ILE A 403 21.06 -17.12 -7.05
N LEU A 404 20.75 -15.89 -7.48
CA LEU A 404 20.49 -14.77 -6.56
C LEU A 404 19.29 -15.04 -5.64
N ARG A 405 18.21 -15.64 -6.17
CA ARG A 405 17.05 -16.05 -5.37
C ARG A 405 17.45 -17.07 -4.31
N ASP A 406 18.24 -18.06 -4.70
CA ASP A 406 18.68 -19.14 -3.81
C ASP A 406 19.60 -18.61 -2.69
N LEU A 407 20.61 -17.80 -3.03
CA LEU A 407 21.51 -17.14 -2.09
C LEU A 407 20.79 -16.18 -1.13
N ASN A 408 19.70 -15.56 -1.58
CA ASN A 408 18.86 -14.72 -0.72
C ASN A 408 18.05 -15.56 0.27
N SER A 409 17.60 -16.75 -0.13
CA SER A 409 16.78 -17.63 0.70
C SER A 409 17.54 -18.31 1.84
N ALA A 410 18.86 -18.48 1.70
CA ALA A 410 19.73 -19.13 2.69
C ALA A 410 20.96 -18.26 3.06
N PRO A 411 20.80 -17.14 3.80
CA PRO A 411 21.91 -16.26 4.14
C PRO A 411 23.07 -16.94 4.87
N ARG A 412 22.79 -17.94 5.72
CA ARG A 412 23.81 -18.67 6.50
C ARG A 412 24.69 -19.56 5.64
N GLU A 413 24.13 -20.18 4.60
CA GLU A 413 24.83 -21.09 3.68
C GLU A 413 25.42 -20.36 2.47
N ARG A 414 25.14 -19.06 2.34
CA ARG A 414 25.52 -18.24 1.19
C ARG A 414 27.02 -18.32 0.86
N PRO A 415 27.97 -18.20 1.82
CA PRO A 415 29.40 -18.26 1.49
C PRO A 415 29.80 -19.59 0.83
N ASP A 416 29.25 -20.71 1.33
CA ASP A 416 29.54 -22.05 0.81
C ASP A 416 28.98 -22.24 -0.60
N ARG A 417 27.74 -21.81 -0.81
CA ARG A 417 27.08 -21.86 -2.12
C ARG A 417 27.84 -21.02 -3.15
N ILE A 418 28.36 -19.85 -2.77
CA ILE A 418 29.16 -19.00 -3.66
C ILE A 418 30.47 -19.67 -4.10
N ARG A 419 31.14 -20.41 -3.20
CA ARG A 419 32.38 -21.15 -3.52
C ARG A 419 32.20 -22.22 -4.60
N GLN A 420 30.98 -22.72 -4.77
CA GLN A 420 30.64 -23.76 -5.74
C GLN A 420 30.19 -23.19 -7.10
N LEU A 421 30.08 -21.87 -7.26
CA LEU A 421 29.60 -21.24 -8.48
C LEU A 421 30.63 -21.28 -9.62
N LYS A 422 30.13 -21.48 -10.85
CA LYS A 422 30.95 -21.44 -12.07
C LYS A 422 31.37 -20.01 -12.44
N ARG A 423 32.47 -19.91 -13.19
CA ARG A 423 33.23 -18.67 -13.40
C ARG A 423 32.65 -17.54 -14.27
N PRO A 424 31.47 -17.56 -14.93
CA PRO A 424 30.88 -16.27 -15.26
C PRO A 424 30.20 -15.64 -14.03
N PHE A 425 29.61 -16.44 -13.14
CA PHE A 425 28.75 -15.95 -12.06
C PHE A 425 29.54 -15.44 -10.85
N THR A 426 30.65 -16.09 -10.48
CA THR A 426 31.42 -15.71 -9.27
C THR A 426 31.78 -14.22 -9.27
N SER A 427 32.26 -13.70 -10.41
CA SER A 427 32.67 -12.30 -10.54
C SER A 427 31.50 -11.29 -10.55
N LEU A 428 30.28 -11.75 -10.87
CA LEU A 428 29.07 -10.95 -10.83
C LEU A 428 28.46 -10.96 -9.43
N ILE A 429 28.44 -12.13 -8.79
CA ILE A 429 27.87 -12.34 -7.46
C ILE A 429 28.60 -11.51 -6.40
N ASP A 430 29.90 -11.31 -6.53
CA ASP A 430 30.67 -10.45 -5.62
C ASP A 430 30.14 -8.99 -5.57
N HIS A 431 29.51 -8.49 -6.64
CA HIS A 431 28.87 -7.17 -6.59
C HIS A 431 27.62 -7.14 -5.69
N TYR A 432 26.90 -8.26 -5.56
CA TYR A 432 25.71 -8.40 -4.73
C TYR A 432 26.07 -8.78 -3.29
N TYR A 433 27.05 -9.67 -3.14
CA TYR A 433 27.49 -10.23 -1.87
C TYR A 433 29.02 -10.19 -1.78
N PRO A 434 29.62 -9.01 -1.53
CA PRO A 434 31.08 -8.87 -1.44
C PRO A 434 31.63 -9.81 -0.38
N GLY A 435 32.63 -10.64 -0.75
CA GLY A 435 33.19 -11.64 0.17
C GLY A 435 32.17 -12.68 0.68
N GLY A 436 31.03 -12.84 -0.01
CA GLY A 436 29.94 -13.74 0.35
C GLY A 436 29.00 -13.22 1.43
N GLN A 437 29.16 -11.98 1.89
CA GLN A 437 28.35 -11.39 2.95
C GLN A 437 27.22 -10.51 2.40
N THR A 438 26.26 -10.13 3.24
CA THR A 438 25.27 -9.10 2.88
C THR A 438 26.00 -7.77 2.73
N ALA A 439 25.81 -7.08 1.60
CA ALA A 439 26.43 -5.78 1.39
C ALA A 439 25.97 -4.76 2.46
N PRO A 440 26.82 -3.78 2.81
CA PRO A 440 26.48 -2.69 3.72
C PRO A 440 25.20 -1.95 3.29
N LYS A 441 24.47 -1.42 4.27
CA LYS A 441 23.22 -0.71 4.01
C LYS A 441 23.47 0.66 3.40
N THR A 442 24.56 1.33 3.74
CA THR A 442 24.91 2.66 3.20
C THR A 442 26.33 2.73 2.63
N PRO A 443 26.64 3.73 1.78
CA PRO A 443 28.00 3.96 1.29
C PRO A 443 29.02 4.26 2.40
N GLU A 444 28.60 4.94 3.48
CA GLU A 444 29.46 5.25 4.63
C GLU A 444 29.89 3.96 5.33
N GLU A 445 28.95 3.03 5.55
CA GLU A 445 29.25 1.72 6.14
C GLU A 445 30.21 0.90 5.25
N ASP A 446 30.08 0.98 3.92
CA ASP A 446 31.01 0.31 2.99
C ASP A 446 32.43 0.90 3.06
N THR A 447 32.54 2.22 3.13
CA THR A 447 33.83 2.91 3.30
C THR A 447 34.51 2.52 4.60
N LEU A 448 33.75 2.47 5.70
CA LEU A 448 34.24 2.04 7.02
C LEU A 448 34.67 0.57 7.00
N ALA A 449 33.87 -0.31 6.39
CA ALA A 449 34.21 -1.72 6.25
C ALA A 449 35.51 -1.94 5.45
N GLN A 450 35.70 -1.19 4.36
CA GLN A 450 36.94 -1.23 3.57
C GLN A 450 38.16 -0.70 4.33
N GLN A 451 37.95 0.20 5.28
CA GLN A 451 38.98 0.72 6.19
C GLN A 451 39.21 -0.17 7.43
N GLY A 452 38.53 -1.33 7.52
CA GLY A 452 38.63 -2.25 8.67
C GLY A 452 37.95 -1.75 9.94
N VAL A 453 37.07 -0.74 9.84
CA VAL A 453 36.33 -0.19 10.96
C VAL A 453 35.08 -1.03 11.21
N SER A 454 34.91 -1.51 12.45
CA SER A 454 33.72 -2.27 12.85
C SER A 454 32.49 -1.34 12.87
N VAL A 455 31.58 -1.57 11.93
CA VAL A 455 30.21 -1.03 11.98
C VAL A 455 29.33 -2.06 12.67
N GLY A 456 29.03 -1.85 13.95
CA GLY A 456 28.11 -2.72 14.67
C GLY A 456 26.69 -2.57 14.12
N TYR A 457 26.07 -3.67 13.67
CA TYR A 457 24.74 -4.15 14.13
C TYR A 457 24.27 -5.39 13.34
N ASP A 458 23.73 -6.34 14.11
CA ASP A 458 22.92 -7.50 13.71
C ASP A 458 21.74 -7.16 12.79
N SER A 459 21.43 -8.07 11.88
CA SER A 459 20.08 -8.20 11.33
C SER A 459 19.75 -9.67 11.06
N GLY A 460 19.10 -10.30 12.04
CA GLY A 460 18.22 -11.44 11.82
C GLY A 460 17.02 -11.06 10.93
N PRO A 461 16.28 -12.05 10.41
CA PRO A 461 15.42 -11.87 9.25
C PRO A 461 14.14 -11.09 9.58
N GLY A 462 13.85 -10.09 8.74
CA GLY A 462 12.50 -9.56 8.51
C GLY A 462 11.88 -10.12 7.24
#